data_AF-A0A9E5MGZ9-F1
#
_entry.id   AF-A0A9E5MGZ9-F1
#
_cell.length_a   1.000
_cell.length_b   1.000
_cell.length_c   1.000
_cell.angle_alpha   90.00
_cell.angle_beta   90.00
_cell.angle_gamma   90.00
#
_symmetry.space_group_name_H-M   'P 1'
#
loop_
_entity.id
_entity.type
_entity.pdbx_description
1 polymer ?
#
loop_
_entity_poly.entity_id
_entity_poly.type
_entity_poly.pdbx_seq_one_letter_code
_entity_poly.pdbx_strand_id
1 'polypeptide(L)'
;MSPADNPKHDVFAPIDEVIAAIGRGEMVVLVDDEDRENEGDLIMAAQHVTAEKLAFIIRHTSGVVVAPLTGERCDDLRLPMMVDHNTESHRTAFTVSVDLLAGTTTGISASDRALTIRALADRSVGYEAFARPGHVFPLRAREGGVLKRAGHTEAAVDLARLAGCEPAGVICEIQNDDGTMARLPQLVEFCKQHGLLLSSIAALVDWRRHKERLVERIGSARVPTEWGEFECVAYRSTLDGIEHLAFVRGDATLNEPLLTRVHSECLTGDVFGSRRCDCGDQLASAMAMIEREGRGVLVYLRGHEGRGIGIGHKIRAYSLQDEGLDTVDANVQLGLPVDSREYGIGAQILADLGARELRLMTNNPAKYGGIAGYGLSVAERVPIVTAVTPENMAVSQKYDAIVALGAVIRGETAHFEYVAGPCAEGIMQVQLETLIPIGFGVLTVENVEQAAARSRPDDTNKGFEAAEVALEMVATMRRWK
;
A
#
# COMPACT_ATOMS: atom_id res chain seq x y z
N MET A 1 -22.23 4.63 3.72
CA MET A 1 -22.08 5.99 4.29
C MET A 1 -21.22 6.78 3.33
N SER A 2 -21.62 8.01 2.98
CA SER A 2 -20.83 8.85 2.07
C SER A 2 -19.49 9.19 2.76
N PRO A 3 -18.40 9.41 2.02
CA PRO A 3 -17.10 9.79 2.59
C PRO A 3 -17.12 11.13 3.36
N ALA A 4 -18.21 11.90 3.28
CA ALA A 4 -18.32 13.23 3.88
C ALA A 4 -18.68 13.23 5.38
N ASP A 5 -19.08 12.10 5.97
CA ASP A 5 -19.54 12.03 7.37
C ASP A 5 -18.57 11.29 8.32
N ASN A 6 -17.26 11.52 8.18
CA ASN A 6 -16.27 11.01 9.13
C ASN A 6 -15.85 12.11 10.12
N PRO A 7 -16.24 12.05 11.41
CA PRO A 7 -15.98 13.10 12.40
C PRO A 7 -14.48 13.34 12.71
N LYS A 8 -13.57 12.54 12.17
CA LYS A 8 -12.11 12.78 12.25
C LYS A 8 -11.62 13.96 11.40
N HIS A 9 -12.38 14.42 10.39
CA HIS A 9 -11.93 15.51 9.50
C HIS A 9 -12.03 16.92 10.11
N ASP A 10 -12.89 17.13 11.11
CA ASP A 10 -13.18 18.48 11.64
C ASP A 10 -12.10 19.02 12.59
N VAL A 11 -11.12 18.19 12.94
CA VAL A 11 -10.06 18.49 13.92
C VAL A 11 -8.74 18.87 13.25
N PHE A 12 -8.49 18.35 12.03
CA PHE A 12 -7.21 18.52 11.35
C PHE A 12 -7.25 19.69 10.36
N ALA A 13 -6.31 20.61 10.50
CA ALA A 13 -6.10 21.70 9.57
C ALA A 13 -5.70 21.15 8.18
N PRO A 14 -6.20 21.78 7.10
CA PRO A 14 -5.77 21.45 5.74
C PRO A 14 -4.25 21.57 5.57
N ILE A 15 -3.64 20.64 4.86
CA ILE A 15 -2.19 20.62 4.68
C ILE A 15 -1.67 21.87 3.96
N ASP A 16 -2.45 22.48 3.06
CA ASP A 16 -2.09 23.76 2.43
C ASP A 16 -1.91 24.89 3.47
N GLU A 17 -2.73 24.92 4.53
CA GLU A 17 -2.61 25.90 5.63
C GLU A 17 -1.40 25.60 6.51
N VAL A 18 -1.13 24.31 6.79
CA VAL A 18 0.04 23.85 7.54
C VAL A 18 1.33 24.25 6.82
N ILE A 19 1.42 24.01 5.51
CA ILE A 19 2.56 24.40 4.67
C ILE A 19 2.75 25.93 4.71
N ALA A 20 1.66 26.70 4.57
CA ALA A 20 1.72 28.15 4.62
C ALA A 20 2.20 28.66 6.00
N ALA A 21 1.78 28.03 7.10
CA ALA A 21 2.23 28.36 8.45
C ALA A 21 3.74 28.11 8.63
N ILE A 22 4.23 26.96 8.19
CA ILE A 22 5.67 26.65 8.18
C ILE A 22 6.46 27.71 7.40
N GLY A 23 5.97 28.14 6.23
CA GLY A 23 6.59 29.18 5.42
C GLY A 23 6.62 30.57 6.08
N ARG A 24 5.65 30.87 6.95
CA ARG A 24 5.66 32.07 7.81
C ARG A 24 6.58 31.92 9.03
N GLY A 25 7.20 30.75 9.19
CA GLY A 25 8.05 30.42 10.32
C GLY A 25 7.27 30.07 11.58
N GLU A 26 5.99 29.75 11.49
CA GLU A 26 5.15 29.32 12.61
C GLU A 26 5.46 27.86 13.01
N MET A 27 5.09 27.49 14.23
CA MET A 27 5.10 26.09 14.68
C MET A 27 3.75 25.45 14.36
N VAL A 28 3.76 24.17 14.02
CA VAL A 28 2.56 23.36 13.81
C VAL A 28 2.71 22.05 14.57
N VAL A 29 1.61 21.31 14.75
CA VAL A 29 1.63 19.98 15.35
C VAL A 29 1.21 18.95 14.31
N LEU A 30 2.00 17.91 14.12
CA LEU A 30 1.60 16.73 13.36
C LEU A 30 1.55 15.53 14.29
N VAL A 31 0.48 14.74 14.14
CA VAL A 31 0.35 13.42 14.79
C VAL A 31 0.65 12.32 13.78
N ASP A 32 1.30 11.25 14.22
CA ASP A 32 1.45 10.02 13.44
C ASP A 32 0.27 9.05 13.64
N ASP A 33 0.37 7.85 13.06
CA ASP A 33 -0.71 6.87 13.10
C ASP A 33 -0.88 6.25 14.51
N GLU A 34 -2.10 5.87 14.87
CA GLU A 34 -2.41 5.23 16.16
C GLU A 34 -1.63 3.91 16.35
N ASP A 35 -1.28 3.22 15.25
CA ASP A 35 -0.51 1.98 15.24
C ASP A 35 1.03 2.20 15.20
N ARG A 36 1.51 3.45 15.19
CA ARG A 36 2.94 3.81 15.20
C ARG A 36 3.39 4.30 16.58
N GLU A 37 3.66 5.59 16.77
CA GLU A 37 4.01 6.16 18.08
C GLU A 37 2.75 6.68 18.78
N ASN A 38 1.72 7.07 17.99
CA ASN A 38 0.50 7.74 18.43
C ASN A 38 0.79 9.05 19.18
N GLU A 39 1.85 9.75 18.76
CA GLU A 39 2.41 10.94 19.42
C GLU A 39 2.34 12.15 18.50
N GLY A 40 2.37 13.34 19.10
CA GLY A 40 2.36 14.60 18.37
C GLY A 40 3.65 15.39 18.57
N ASP A 41 4.24 15.81 17.47
CA ASP A 41 5.46 16.62 17.48
C ASP A 41 5.15 18.08 17.18
N LEU A 42 5.78 19.00 17.92
CA LEU A 42 5.94 20.37 17.45
C LEU A 42 6.91 20.37 16.27
N ILE A 43 6.49 20.91 15.13
CA ILE A 43 7.29 20.99 13.91
C ILE A 43 7.43 22.46 13.48
N MET A 44 8.65 22.86 13.11
CA MET A 44 8.87 24.11 12.37
C MET A 44 10.11 24.02 11.45
N ALA A 45 10.18 24.90 10.45
CA ALA A 45 11.36 25.01 9.59
C ALA A 45 12.57 25.53 10.39
N ALA A 46 13.70 24.82 10.28
CA ALA A 46 14.91 25.06 11.07
C ALA A 46 15.46 26.49 10.90
N GLN A 47 15.37 27.05 9.68
CA GLN A 47 15.83 28.40 9.37
C GLN A 47 15.08 29.51 10.13
N HIS A 48 13.85 29.25 10.58
CA HIS A 48 12.99 30.23 11.26
C HIS A 48 13.00 30.11 12.79
N VAL A 49 13.81 29.19 13.33
CA VAL A 49 13.94 28.98 14.78
C VAL A 49 14.49 30.23 15.44
N THR A 50 13.87 30.65 16.54
CA THR A 50 14.34 31.76 17.39
C THR A 50 14.54 31.26 18.82
N ALA A 51 15.25 32.02 19.65
CA ALA A 51 15.46 31.65 21.06
C ALA A 51 14.12 31.50 21.81
N GLU A 52 13.15 32.37 21.53
CA GLU A 52 11.81 32.34 22.12
C GLU A 52 11.03 31.08 21.69
N LYS A 53 10.98 30.80 20.39
CA LYS A 53 10.32 29.59 19.87
C LYS A 53 10.96 28.32 20.39
N LEU A 54 12.30 28.30 20.52
CA LEU A 54 12.98 27.15 21.07
C LEU A 54 12.73 26.97 22.57
N ALA A 55 12.68 28.07 23.33
CA ALA A 55 12.27 28.03 24.74
C ALA A 55 10.85 27.49 24.90
N PHE A 56 9.93 27.87 23.99
CA PHE A 56 8.59 27.30 23.92
C PHE A 56 8.61 25.79 23.66
N ILE A 57 9.33 25.34 22.64
CA ILE A 57 9.51 23.90 22.34
C ILE A 57 9.99 23.19 23.61
N ILE A 58 11.10 23.62 24.22
CA ILE A 58 11.67 22.98 25.41
C ILE A 58 10.68 22.94 26.59
N ARG A 59 9.86 23.98 26.77
CA ARG A 59 8.91 24.05 27.90
C ARG A 59 7.76 23.05 27.79
N HIS A 60 7.38 22.67 26.57
CA HIS A 60 6.16 21.91 26.28
C HIS A 60 6.41 20.51 25.68
N THR A 61 7.67 20.08 25.62
CA THR A 61 8.06 18.82 24.97
C THR A 61 9.02 18.02 25.85
N SER A 62 9.44 16.86 25.35
CA SER A 62 10.46 15.99 25.98
C SER A 62 11.78 16.71 26.26
N GLY A 63 12.07 17.80 25.54
CA GLY A 63 13.33 18.53 25.61
C GLY A 63 14.45 17.88 24.77
N VAL A 64 14.20 16.71 24.19
CA VAL A 64 15.09 16.07 23.19
C VAL A 64 14.85 16.75 21.85
N VAL A 65 15.42 17.95 21.70
CA VAL A 65 15.27 18.74 20.49
C VAL A 65 16.10 18.12 19.37
N VAL A 66 15.43 17.67 18.32
CA VAL A 66 16.08 17.04 17.17
C VAL A 66 15.90 17.89 15.92
N ALA A 67 16.88 17.81 15.01
CA ALA A 67 16.90 18.62 13.78
C ALA A 67 16.88 17.71 12.54
N PRO A 68 15.70 17.40 11.97
CA PRO A 68 15.60 16.66 10.72
C PRO A 68 16.27 17.37 9.55
N LEU A 69 17.13 16.67 8.81
CA LEU A 69 17.88 17.16 7.66
C LEU A 69 17.74 16.18 6.48
N THR A 70 17.92 16.67 5.26
CA THR A 70 18.10 15.79 4.10
C THR A 70 19.39 14.97 4.24
N GLY A 71 19.42 13.80 3.59
CA GLY A 71 20.64 12.99 3.49
C GLY A 71 21.82 13.77 2.90
N GLU A 72 21.58 14.53 1.83
CA GLU A 72 22.56 15.44 1.21
C GLU A 72 23.15 16.41 2.24
N ARG A 73 22.30 17.06 3.04
CA ARG A 73 22.77 18.02 4.04
C ARG A 73 23.55 17.35 5.17
N CYS A 74 23.14 16.15 5.59
CA CYS A 74 23.94 15.35 6.53
C CYS A 74 25.33 15.00 5.96
N ASP A 75 25.41 14.68 4.67
CA ASP A 75 26.66 14.34 3.99
C ASP A 75 27.58 15.57 3.86
N ASP A 76 27.04 16.72 3.44
CA ASP A 76 27.76 18.00 3.38
C ASP A 76 28.38 18.39 4.72
N LEU A 77 27.62 18.20 5.80
CA LEU A 77 28.04 18.49 7.17
C LEU A 77 28.84 17.36 7.82
N ARG A 78 29.11 16.27 7.10
CA ARG A 78 29.84 15.09 7.58
C ARG A 78 29.27 14.60 8.92
N LEU A 79 27.97 14.36 8.95
CA LEU A 79 27.23 13.87 10.12
C LEU A 79 27.02 12.35 10.00
N PRO A 80 27.98 11.52 10.48
CA PRO A 80 27.77 10.08 10.52
C PRO A 80 26.64 9.70 11.48
N MET A 81 26.05 8.53 11.26
CA MET A 81 25.10 7.92 12.18
C MET A 81 25.73 7.78 13.57
N MET A 82 24.94 7.98 14.63
CA MET A 82 25.43 7.90 16.01
C MET A 82 25.89 6.49 16.39
N VAL A 83 25.28 5.47 15.80
CA VAL A 83 25.57 4.06 16.03
C VAL A 83 25.67 3.31 14.71
N ASP A 84 26.56 2.32 14.63
CA ASP A 84 26.71 1.49 13.43
C ASP A 84 25.51 0.56 13.22
N HIS A 85 24.94 0.03 14.30
CA HIS A 85 23.83 -0.93 14.28
C HIS A 85 22.67 -0.37 15.10
N ASN A 86 21.72 0.29 14.43
CA ASN A 86 20.53 0.82 15.09
C ASN A 86 19.58 -0.32 15.47
N THR A 87 19.37 -0.52 16.78
CA THR A 87 18.49 -1.56 17.35
C THR A 87 17.14 -1.03 17.84
N GLU A 88 16.86 0.27 17.72
CA GLU A 88 15.59 0.90 18.11
C GLU A 88 14.43 0.42 17.22
N SER A 89 13.23 0.31 17.80
CA SER A 89 11.99 -0.20 17.19
C SER A 89 11.62 0.47 15.86
N HIS A 90 11.65 1.80 15.80
CA HIS A 90 11.27 2.61 14.64
C HIS A 90 12.46 3.03 13.77
N ARG A 91 13.67 2.57 14.13
CA ARG A 91 14.95 2.83 13.47
C ARG A 91 15.19 4.32 13.25
N THR A 92 14.86 5.15 14.25
CA THR A 92 15.05 6.61 14.15
C THR A 92 16.53 6.94 13.90
N ALA A 93 16.77 7.74 12.85
CA ALA A 93 18.08 7.89 12.22
C ALA A 93 18.92 9.02 12.85
N PHE A 94 19.30 8.86 14.12
CA PHE A 94 20.17 9.79 14.82
C PHE A 94 21.58 9.84 14.23
N THR A 95 22.06 11.06 13.94
CA THR A 95 23.48 11.32 13.69
C THR A 95 24.19 11.69 14.99
N VAL A 96 25.52 11.85 14.93
CA VAL A 96 26.27 12.48 16.03
C VAL A 96 25.65 13.84 16.41
N SER A 97 25.56 14.12 17.71
CA SER A 97 25.05 15.41 18.20
C SER A 97 26.05 16.53 17.94
N VAL A 98 25.55 17.75 17.82
CA VAL A 98 26.35 18.92 17.44
C VAL A 98 25.97 20.18 18.20
N ASP A 99 26.94 21.08 18.32
CA ASP A 99 26.74 22.48 18.67
C ASP A 99 27.49 23.36 17.67
N LEU A 100 26.93 24.53 17.33
CA LEU A 100 27.67 25.55 16.61
C LEU A 100 28.78 26.11 17.49
N LEU A 101 29.99 26.29 16.96
CA LEU A 101 31.14 26.81 17.71
C LEU A 101 31.09 28.33 17.92
N ALA A 102 30.74 29.07 16.87
CA ALA A 102 30.77 30.53 16.89
C ALA A 102 29.44 31.11 17.39
N GLY A 103 29.51 32.04 18.34
CA GLY A 103 28.33 32.75 18.85
C GLY A 103 27.51 31.98 19.90
N THR A 104 27.97 30.79 20.29
CA THR A 104 27.39 29.99 21.39
C THR A 104 28.33 29.99 22.60
N THR A 105 27.86 29.45 23.72
CA THR A 105 28.62 29.30 24.96
C THR A 105 28.79 27.83 25.32
N THR A 106 27.85 27.27 26.09
CA THR A 106 27.84 25.86 26.45
C THR A 106 27.02 25.01 25.48
N GLY A 107 26.25 25.63 24.58
CA GLY A 107 25.43 24.93 23.59
C GLY A 107 24.01 24.61 24.06
N ILE A 108 23.75 24.51 25.38
CA ILE A 108 22.47 23.99 25.90
C ILE A 108 21.33 25.02 25.96
N SER A 109 21.66 26.32 25.98
CA SER A 109 20.66 27.39 26.11
C SER A 109 19.67 27.39 24.93
N ALA A 110 18.46 27.93 25.11
CA ALA A 110 17.52 28.07 24.01
C ALA A 110 18.07 28.97 22.89
N SER A 111 18.91 29.96 23.22
CA SER A 111 19.57 30.80 22.22
C SER A 111 20.65 30.02 21.46
N ASP A 112 21.48 29.25 22.16
CA ASP A 112 22.60 28.49 21.59
C ASP A 112 22.08 27.39 20.67
N ARG A 113 21.11 26.59 21.13
CA ARG A 113 20.49 25.55 20.30
C ARG A 113 19.75 26.15 19.10
N ALA A 114 19.12 27.32 19.23
CA ALA A 114 18.47 27.99 18.10
C ALA A 114 19.50 28.44 17.04
N LEU A 115 20.66 28.93 17.45
CA LEU A 115 21.77 29.24 16.55
C LEU A 115 22.30 27.98 15.86
N THR A 116 22.50 26.89 16.60
CA THR A 116 22.93 25.60 16.05
C THR A 116 21.95 25.08 15.00
N ILE A 117 20.64 25.09 15.29
CA ILE A 117 19.61 24.60 14.36
C ILE A 117 19.55 25.45 13.08
N ARG A 118 19.60 26.79 13.19
CA ARG A 118 19.64 27.66 12.01
C ARG A 118 20.90 27.41 11.17
N ALA A 119 22.05 27.22 11.80
CA ALA A 119 23.30 26.91 11.10
C ALA A 119 23.26 25.55 10.40
N LEU A 120 22.60 24.55 10.99
CA LEU A 120 22.38 23.25 10.35
C LEU A 120 21.58 23.39 9.04
N ALA A 121 20.63 24.31 8.97
CA ALA A 121 19.85 24.60 7.76
C ALA A 121 20.61 25.47 6.72
N ASP A 122 21.53 26.33 7.16
CA ASP A 122 22.23 27.29 6.30
C ASP A 122 23.30 26.64 5.41
N ARG A 123 23.02 26.55 4.09
CA ARG A 123 23.92 25.95 3.09
C ARG A 123 25.30 26.61 3.01
N SER A 124 25.46 27.85 3.48
CA SER A 124 26.76 28.52 3.50
C SER A 124 27.67 28.07 4.66
N VAL A 125 27.10 27.41 5.66
CA VAL A 125 27.83 26.90 6.83
C VAL A 125 28.36 25.49 6.54
N GLY A 126 29.68 25.34 6.65
CA GLY A 126 30.41 24.09 6.49
C GLY A 126 30.50 23.24 7.77
N TYR A 127 30.96 22.00 7.61
CA TYR A 127 31.04 21.00 8.71
C TYR A 127 31.97 21.42 9.85
N GLU A 128 32.96 22.28 9.59
CA GLU A 128 33.96 22.81 10.51
C GLU A 128 33.39 23.78 11.53
N ALA A 129 32.21 24.34 11.27
CA ALA A 129 31.54 25.26 12.19
C ALA A 129 30.95 24.55 13.42
N PHE A 130 30.90 23.21 13.42
CA PHE A 130 30.22 22.42 14.44
C PHE A 130 31.18 21.63 15.33
N ALA A 131 30.98 21.72 16.64
CA ALA A 131 31.51 20.79 17.61
C ALA A 131 30.77 19.44 17.55
N ARG A 132 31.47 18.35 17.88
CA ARG A 132 30.92 17.00 18.01
C ARG A 132 31.57 16.37 19.26
N PRO A 133 30.83 15.97 20.31
CA PRO A 133 29.37 16.05 20.45
C PRO A 133 28.86 17.48 20.72
N GLY A 134 27.53 17.62 20.81
CA GLY A 134 26.84 18.82 21.30
C GLY A 134 25.41 18.52 21.77
N HIS A 135 24.54 19.53 21.80
CA HIS A 135 23.21 19.46 22.45
C HIS A 135 22.02 19.50 21.48
N VAL A 136 22.27 19.59 20.17
CA VAL A 136 21.25 19.37 19.13
C VAL A 136 21.50 18.02 18.47
N PHE A 137 20.44 17.26 18.21
CA PHE A 137 20.51 15.93 17.65
C PHE A 137 19.98 15.92 16.20
N PRO A 138 20.83 15.98 15.18
CA PRO A 138 20.35 15.91 13.81
C PRO A 138 19.79 14.51 13.50
N LEU A 139 18.73 14.47 12.69
CA LEU A 139 18.13 13.25 12.17
C LEU A 139 18.25 13.22 10.65
N ARG A 140 18.69 12.08 10.11
CA ARG A 140 18.76 11.89 8.66
C ARG A 140 17.42 11.41 8.11
N ALA A 141 16.70 12.29 7.42
CA ALA A 141 15.46 11.91 6.73
C ALA A 141 15.74 10.98 5.54
N ARG A 142 14.84 10.02 5.31
CA ARG A 142 14.92 9.15 4.12
C ARG A 142 14.57 9.94 2.85
N GLU A 143 15.31 9.63 1.78
CA GLU A 143 14.96 10.10 0.44
C GLU A 143 13.55 9.63 0.07
N GLY A 144 12.76 10.50 -0.57
CA GLY A 144 11.33 10.30 -0.81
C GLY A 144 10.41 10.82 0.32
N GLY A 145 10.94 11.11 1.51
CA GLY A 145 10.20 11.74 2.60
C GLY A 145 9.06 10.87 3.13
N VAL A 146 7.93 11.48 3.48
CA VAL A 146 6.80 10.78 4.11
C VAL A 146 6.19 9.69 3.23
N LEU A 147 6.39 9.79 1.91
CA LEU A 147 5.98 8.78 0.93
C LEU A 147 6.80 7.48 1.03
N LYS A 148 7.98 7.52 1.66
CA LYS A 148 8.84 6.36 1.92
C LYS A 148 8.84 5.92 3.37
N ARG A 149 8.77 6.87 4.31
CA ARG A 149 8.66 6.60 5.74
C ARG A 149 7.76 7.66 6.36
N ALA A 150 6.58 7.25 6.80
CA ALA A 150 5.60 8.12 7.46
C ALA A 150 6.00 8.40 8.92
N GLY A 151 7.09 9.16 9.12
CA GLY A 151 7.55 9.60 10.44
C GLY A 151 7.76 11.11 10.53
N HIS A 152 7.81 11.62 11.77
CA HIS A 152 7.96 13.06 12.06
C HIS A 152 9.24 13.67 11.44
N THR A 153 10.33 12.88 11.38
CA THR A 153 11.58 13.27 10.72
C THR A 153 11.35 13.64 9.25
N GLU A 154 10.73 12.74 8.49
CA GLU A 154 10.43 12.98 7.08
C GLU A 154 9.41 14.11 6.90
N ALA A 155 8.39 14.18 7.76
CA ALA A 155 7.36 15.20 7.70
C ALA A 155 7.92 16.62 7.86
N ALA A 156 8.86 16.81 8.80
CA ALA A 156 9.49 18.11 9.02
C ALA A 156 10.30 18.60 7.81
N VAL A 157 11.07 17.71 7.18
CA VAL A 157 11.85 18.02 5.97
C VAL A 157 10.93 18.30 4.79
N ASP A 158 9.88 17.49 4.61
CA ASP A 158 8.93 17.67 3.51
C ASP A 158 8.13 18.97 3.65
N LEU A 159 7.59 19.28 4.84
CA LEU A 159 6.87 20.52 5.07
C LEU A 159 7.75 21.75 4.84
N ALA A 160 9.00 21.74 5.31
CA ALA A 160 9.94 22.83 5.06
C ALA A 160 10.20 23.01 3.56
N ARG A 161 10.43 21.92 2.82
CA ARG A 161 10.62 21.95 1.36
C ARG A 161 9.37 22.49 0.64
N LEU A 162 8.19 21.99 0.98
CA LEU A 162 6.92 22.39 0.38
C LEU A 162 6.57 23.86 0.66
N ALA A 163 7.03 24.39 1.80
CA ALA A 163 6.89 25.79 2.16
C ALA A 163 7.89 26.73 1.48
N GLY A 164 8.82 26.20 0.66
CA GLY A 164 9.88 26.99 0.03
C GLY A 164 11.03 27.37 0.98
N CYS A 165 11.13 26.72 2.14
CA CYS A 165 12.25 26.84 3.05
C CYS A 165 13.38 25.86 2.67
N GLU A 166 14.56 26.04 3.28
CA GLU A 166 15.58 24.99 3.29
C GLU A 166 14.99 23.70 3.88
N PRO A 167 15.28 22.52 3.29
CA PRO A 167 14.67 21.25 3.65
C PRO A 167 15.27 20.70 4.96
N ALA A 168 15.08 21.45 6.03
CA ALA A 168 15.58 21.22 7.37
C ALA A 168 14.51 21.68 8.37
N GLY A 169 14.25 20.86 9.39
CA GLY A 169 13.26 21.13 10.42
C GLY A 169 13.84 21.10 11.83
N VAL A 170 13.02 21.47 12.80
CA VAL A 170 13.18 21.06 14.20
C VAL A 170 11.89 20.40 14.63
N ILE A 171 12.02 19.29 15.35
CA ILE A 171 10.90 18.59 15.97
C ILE A 171 11.21 18.25 17.42
N CYS A 172 10.16 18.10 18.22
CA CYS A 172 10.23 17.55 19.57
C CYS A 172 8.83 17.12 20.03
N GLU A 173 8.74 15.96 20.67
CA GLU A 173 7.50 15.29 21.02
C GLU A 173 6.83 15.99 22.21
N ILE A 174 5.52 16.29 22.10
CA ILE A 174 4.75 17.00 23.13
C ILE A 174 4.47 16.07 24.31
N GLN A 175 4.72 16.58 25.52
CA GLN A 175 4.47 15.87 26.78
C GLN A 175 3.42 16.57 27.63
N ASN A 176 2.67 15.77 28.37
CA ASN A 176 1.81 16.23 29.46
C ASN A 176 2.68 16.60 30.67
N ASP A 177 2.16 17.45 31.56
CA ASP A 177 2.88 17.88 32.79
C ASP A 177 3.17 16.72 33.76
N ASP A 178 2.48 15.58 33.62
CA ASP A 178 2.72 14.36 34.39
C ASP A 178 3.84 13.47 33.80
N GLY A 179 4.46 13.89 32.70
CA GLY A 179 5.54 13.19 32.00
C GLY A 179 5.07 12.11 31.02
N THR A 180 3.76 11.93 30.85
CA THR A 180 3.23 11.06 29.78
C THR A 180 3.22 11.78 28.43
N MET A 181 3.26 11.03 27.33
CA MET A 181 3.18 11.59 25.98
C MET A 181 1.77 12.07 25.66
N ALA A 182 1.65 13.25 25.03
CA ALA A 182 0.35 13.81 24.67
C ALA A 182 -0.27 13.06 23.49
N ARG A 183 -1.49 12.55 23.68
CA ARG A 183 -2.29 11.86 22.65
C ARG A 183 -3.27 12.81 21.99
N LEU A 184 -3.88 12.39 20.88
CA LEU A 184 -4.74 13.25 20.05
C LEU A 184 -5.72 14.16 20.82
N PRO A 185 -6.51 13.70 21.81
CA PRO A 185 -7.41 14.60 22.55
C PRO A 185 -6.69 15.72 23.30
N GLN A 186 -5.51 15.44 23.86
CA GLN A 186 -4.67 16.40 24.58
C GLN A 186 -3.99 17.37 23.59
N LEU A 187 -3.52 16.85 22.45
CA LEU A 187 -2.93 17.65 21.37
C LEU A 187 -3.93 18.67 20.81
N VAL A 188 -5.21 18.30 20.68
CA VAL A 188 -6.27 19.22 20.24
C VAL A 188 -6.42 20.38 21.22
N GLU A 189 -6.44 20.11 22.52
CA GLU A 189 -6.55 21.17 23.54
C GLU A 189 -5.29 22.04 23.57
N PHE A 190 -4.11 21.42 23.51
CA PHE A 190 -2.83 22.11 23.44
C PHE A 190 -2.77 23.07 22.25
N CYS A 191 -3.17 22.62 21.06
CA CYS A 191 -3.18 23.44 19.86
C CYS A 191 -4.17 24.61 19.97
N LYS A 192 -5.35 24.39 20.56
CA LYS A 192 -6.31 25.48 20.83
C LYS A 192 -5.76 26.51 21.81
N GLN A 193 -5.16 26.06 22.90
CA GLN A 193 -4.59 26.92 23.94
C GLN A 193 -3.47 27.81 23.39
N HIS A 194 -2.64 27.27 22.50
CA HIS A 194 -1.46 27.95 21.96
C HIS A 194 -1.66 28.54 20.56
N GLY A 195 -2.85 28.40 19.96
CA GLY A 195 -3.14 28.90 18.62
C GLY A 195 -2.32 28.23 17.52
N LEU A 196 -2.06 26.93 17.65
CA LEU A 196 -1.27 26.14 16.69
C LEU A 196 -2.20 25.35 15.75
N LEU A 197 -1.75 25.12 14.52
CA LEU A 197 -2.42 24.22 13.60
C LEU A 197 -2.07 22.77 13.95
N LEU A 198 -3.07 21.89 13.95
CA LEU A 198 -2.92 20.45 14.14
C LEU A 198 -3.26 19.72 12.84
N SER A 199 -2.41 18.81 12.38
CA SER A 199 -2.72 17.91 11.26
C SER A 199 -2.11 16.52 11.48
N SER A 200 -2.13 15.66 10.47
CA SER A 200 -1.56 14.31 10.56
C SER A 200 -0.58 14.00 9.44
N ILE A 201 0.38 13.11 9.71
CA ILE A 201 1.29 12.60 8.68
C ILE A 201 0.52 11.89 7.57
N ALA A 202 -0.55 11.16 7.91
CA ALA A 202 -1.42 10.52 6.93
C ALA A 202 -2.04 11.56 5.96
N ALA A 203 -2.53 12.70 6.49
CA ALA A 203 -3.05 13.78 5.66
C ALA A 203 -1.96 14.39 4.76
N LEU A 204 -0.72 14.53 5.26
CA LEU A 204 0.41 15.01 4.45
C LEU A 204 0.78 14.02 3.33
N VAL A 205 0.82 12.71 3.63
CA VAL A 205 1.05 11.65 2.64
C VAL A 205 0.00 11.71 1.54
N ASP A 206 -1.27 11.79 1.93
CA ASP A 206 -2.38 11.88 0.97
C ASP A 206 -2.29 13.18 0.16
N TRP A 207 -2.02 14.32 0.79
CA TRP A 207 -1.85 15.59 0.09
C TRP A 207 -0.73 15.52 -0.95
N ARG A 208 0.46 15.01 -0.58
CA ARG A 208 1.61 14.88 -1.50
C ARG A 208 1.27 13.95 -2.67
N ARG A 209 0.62 12.81 -2.43
CA ARG A 209 0.20 11.87 -3.48
C ARG A 209 -0.74 12.47 -4.51
N HIS A 210 -1.60 13.39 -4.10
CA HIS A 210 -2.57 14.03 -4.99
C HIS A 210 -2.03 15.28 -5.68
N LYS A 211 -1.05 15.97 -5.08
CA LYS A 211 -0.52 17.24 -5.59
C LYS A 211 0.78 17.08 -6.37
N GLU A 212 1.58 16.06 -6.06
CA GLU A 212 2.84 15.79 -6.73
C GLU A 212 2.67 14.77 -7.85
N ARG A 213 3.39 15.01 -8.95
CA ARG A 213 3.56 14.03 -10.02
C ARG A 213 4.66 13.05 -9.61
N LEU A 214 4.28 11.81 -9.33
CA LEU A 214 5.14 10.74 -8.85
C LEU A 214 5.52 9.75 -9.96
N VAL A 215 5.04 9.96 -11.19
CA VAL A 215 5.31 9.11 -12.34
C VAL A 215 5.84 9.90 -13.53
N GLU A 216 6.88 9.37 -14.17
CA GLU A 216 7.49 9.92 -15.38
C GLU A 216 7.32 8.93 -16.53
N ARG A 217 6.83 9.40 -17.69
CA ARG A 217 6.78 8.58 -18.90
C ARG A 217 8.18 8.44 -19.48
N ILE A 218 8.67 7.21 -19.61
CA ILE A 218 10.03 6.90 -20.09
C ILE A 218 10.04 6.68 -21.61
N GLY A 219 8.98 6.05 -22.14
CA GLY A 219 8.86 5.75 -23.56
C GLY A 219 7.58 4.97 -23.87
N SER A 220 7.28 4.82 -25.16
CA SER A 220 6.21 3.92 -25.61
C SER A 220 6.59 3.18 -26.89
N ALA A 221 6.00 2.00 -27.08
CA ALA A 221 6.16 1.19 -28.27
C ALA A 221 4.91 0.37 -28.55
N ARG A 222 4.68 0.02 -29.82
CA ARG A 222 3.66 -0.98 -30.18
C ARG A 222 4.16 -2.37 -29.80
N VAL A 223 3.35 -3.11 -29.04
CA VAL A 223 3.66 -4.47 -28.59
C VAL A 223 2.56 -5.41 -29.07
N PRO A 224 2.83 -6.26 -30.08
CA PRO A 224 1.92 -7.34 -30.43
C PRO A 224 1.97 -8.42 -29.35
N THR A 225 0.81 -8.86 -28.91
CA THR A 225 0.64 -9.93 -27.92
C THR A 225 -0.29 -11.01 -28.49
N GLU A 226 -0.38 -12.16 -27.83
CA GLU A 226 -1.35 -13.19 -28.21
C GLU A 226 -2.82 -12.73 -28.05
N TRP A 227 -3.06 -11.71 -27.22
CA TRP A 227 -4.40 -11.17 -26.96
C TRP A 227 -4.77 -9.99 -27.83
N GLY A 228 -3.85 -9.44 -28.63
CA GLY A 228 -4.09 -8.23 -29.42
C GLY A 228 -2.86 -7.33 -29.57
N GLU A 229 -3.04 -6.20 -30.26
CA GLU A 229 -2.00 -5.19 -30.44
C GLU A 229 -2.25 -3.99 -29.54
N PHE A 230 -1.26 -3.69 -28.69
CA PHE A 230 -1.35 -2.62 -27.70
C PHE A 230 -0.24 -1.58 -27.90
N GLU A 231 -0.51 -0.33 -27.56
CA GLU A 231 0.56 0.60 -27.22
C GLU A 231 0.99 0.32 -25.78
N CYS A 232 2.25 -0.06 -25.58
CA CYS A 232 2.84 -0.23 -24.27
C CYS A 232 3.61 1.03 -23.89
N VAL A 233 3.24 1.64 -22.78
CA VAL A 233 3.87 2.84 -22.23
C VAL A 233 4.60 2.48 -20.95
N ALA A 234 5.88 2.84 -20.85
CA ALA A 234 6.69 2.65 -19.66
C ALA A 234 6.68 3.90 -18.78
N TYR A 235 6.45 3.70 -17.49
CA TYR A 235 6.44 4.75 -16.47
C TYR A 235 7.46 4.45 -15.38
N ARG A 236 8.24 5.43 -14.94
CA ARG A 236 9.13 5.33 -13.77
C ARG A 236 8.50 6.04 -12.59
N SER A 237 8.41 5.36 -11.45
CA SER A 237 8.09 5.99 -10.17
C SER A 237 9.27 6.84 -9.70
N THR A 238 9.04 8.11 -9.37
CA THR A 238 10.07 9.00 -8.83
C THR A 238 10.42 8.68 -7.36
N LEU A 239 9.66 7.77 -6.74
CA LEU A 239 9.86 7.38 -5.35
C LEU A 239 10.92 6.29 -5.21
N ASP A 240 10.80 5.18 -5.95
CA ASP A 240 11.70 4.01 -5.89
C ASP A 240 12.47 3.76 -7.19
N GLY A 241 12.17 4.50 -8.26
CA GLY A 241 12.71 4.21 -9.59
C GLY A 241 12.13 2.94 -10.22
N ILE A 242 11.10 2.32 -9.63
CA ILE A 242 10.47 1.14 -10.23
C ILE A 242 9.79 1.56 -11.53
N GLU A 243 10.01 0.74 -12.57
CA GLU A 243 9.38 0.91 -13.87
C GLU A 243 8.12 0.06 -13.93
N HIS A 244 6.99 0.69 -14.24
CA HIS A 244 5.67 0.11 -14.45
C HIS A 244 5.29 0.18 -15.93
N LEU A 245 4.35 -0.66 -16.36
CA LEU A 245 3.88 -0.68 -17.76
C LEU A 245 2.39 -0.39 -17.82
N ALA A 246 1.96 0.28 -18.89
CA ALA A 246 0.56 0.40 -19.25
C ALA A 246 0.36 -0.09 -20.69
N PHE A 247 -0.47 -1.12 -20.86
CA PHE A 247 -0.92 -1.61 -22.16
C PHE A 247 -2.24 -0.92 -22.52
N VAL A 248 -2.22 -0.13 -23.58
CA VAL A 248 -3.31 0.75 -24.01
C VAL A 248 -3.84 0.28 -25.35
N ARG A 249 -5.16 0.17 -25.44
CA ARG A 249 -5.91 -0.05 -26.68
C ARG A 249 -6.89 1.10 -26.89
N GLY A 250 -6.93 1.66 -28.09
CA GLY A 250 -7.77 2.81 -28.42
C GLY A 250 -7.33 4.11 -27.73
N ASP A 251 -8.20 5.12 -27.72
CA ASP A 251 -7.92 6.44 -27.15
C ASP A 251 -8.48 6.56 -25.71
N ALA A 252 -7.58 6.66 -24.73
CA ALA A 252 -7.94 6.80 -23.32
C ALA A 252 -8.49 8.19 -22.94
N THR A 253 -8.33 9.20 -23.81
CA THR A 253 -8.67 10.61 -23.52
C THR A 253 -10.15 10.96 -23.77
N LEU A 254 -10.90 10.05 -24.40
CA LEU A 254 -12.32 10.25 -24.66
C LEU A 254 -13.13 10.34 -23.35
N ASN A 255 -14.13 11.21 -23.32
CA ASN A 255 -15.02 11.43 -22.17
C ASN A 255 -16.10 10.31 -22.04
N GLU A 256 -15.67 9.05 -22.12
CA GLU A 256 -16.52 7.88 -21.96
C GLU A 256 -15.83 6.88 -21.04
N PRO A 257 -16.58 6.13 -20.20
CA PRO A 257 -16.02 5.16 -19.27
C PRO A 257 -15.03 4.19 -19.94
N LEU A 258 -13.79 4.15 -19.45
CA LEU A 258 -12.69 3.37 -20.00
C LEU A 258 -12.58 2.00 -19.30
N LEU A 259 -12.61 0.91 -20.07
CA LEU A 259 -12.39 -0.43 -19.51
C LEU A 259 -10.95 -0.54 -19.00
N THR A 260 -10.80 -0.75 -17.69
CA THR A 260 -9.52 -0.54 -17.01
C THR A 260 -9.19 -1.70 -16.07
N ARG A 261 -7.95 -2.18 -16.10
CA ARG A 261 -7.40 -3.14 -15.13
C ARG A 261 -6.13 -2.56 -14.51
N VAL A 262 -6.07 -2.50 -13.19
CA VAL A 262 -4.80 -2.30 -12.47
C VAL A 262 -4.36 -3.65 -11.93
N HIS A 263 -3.37 -4.24 -12.58
CA HIS A 263 -2.82 -5.55 -12.28
C HIS A 263 -1.57 -5.42 -11.41
N SER A 264 -1.51 -6.17 -10.32
CA SER A 264 -0.32 -6.24 -9.47
C SER A 264 0.58 -7.36 -9.96
N GLU A 265 1.87 -7.07 -10.13
CA GLU A 265 2.87 -8.05 -10.54
C GLU A 265 2.82 -9.32 -9.68
N CYS A 266 2.77 -10.46 -10.35
CA CYS A 266 2.90 -11.78 -9.77
C CYS A 266 3.76 -12.64 -10.69
N LEU A 267 5.08 -12.61 -10.53
CA LEU A 267 6.04 -13.32 -11.37
C LEU A 267 5.71 -14.81 -11.50
N THR A 268 5.36 -15.46 -10.38
CA THR A 268 5.02 -16.89 -10.39
C THR A 268 3.75 -17.18 -11.20
N GLY A 269 2.74 -16.31 -11.15
CA GLY A 269 1.47 -16.51 -11.85
C GLY A 269 1.53 -16.03 -13.30
N ASP A 270 2.00 -14.81 -13.50
CA ASP A 270 1.98 -14.09 -14.77
C ASP A 270 3.00 -14.63 -15.78
N VAL A 271 4.17 -15.09 -15.31
CA VAL A 271 5.27 -15.57 -16.19
C VAL A 271 5.39 -17.10 -16.17
N PHE A 272 5.29 -17.73 -15.00
CA PHE A 272 5.51 -19.17 -14.85
C PHE A 272 4.23 -20.01 -14.78
N GLY A 273 3.04 -19.39 -14.87
CA GLY A 273 1.77 -20.12 -14.91
C GLY A 273 1.47 -20.91 -13.63
N SER A 274 1.91 -20.40 -12.46
CA SER A 274 1.63 -21.03 -11.17
C SER A 274 0.13 -21.23 -10.96
N ARG A 275 -0.27 -22.46 -10.66
CA ARG A 275 -1.66 -22.82 -10.32
C ARG A 275 -2.05 -22.54 -8.88
N ARG A 276 -1.10 -22.10 -8.03
CA ARG A 276 -1.38 -21.69 -6.64
C ARG A 276 -2.12 -20.35 -6.56
N CYS A 277 -2.16 -19.59 -7.64
CA CYS A 277 -2.89 -18.33 -7.76
C CYS A 277 -3.49 -18.21 -9.16
N ASP A 278 -4.45 -17.32 -9.33
CA ASP A 278 -5.10 -17.04 -10.62
C ASP A 278 -4.61 -15.76 -11.29
N CYS A 279 -3.45 -15.22 -10.87
CA CYS A 279 -2.95 -13.93 -11.38
C CYS A 279 -2.71 -13.95 -12.90
N GLY A 280 -2.06 -15.00 -13.43
CA GLY A 280 -1.81 -15.12 -14.86
C GLY A 280 -3.10 -15.20 -15.69
N ASP A 281 -4.07 -15.99 -15.23
CA ASP A 281 -5.39 -16.08 -15.88
C ASP A 281 -6.16 -14.76 -15.83
N GLN A 282 -6.06 -14.02 -14.73
CA GLN A 282 -6.65 -12.68 -14.61
C GLN A 282 -5.96 -11.69 -15.56
N LEU A 283 -4.63 -11.76 -15.72
CA LEU A 283 -3.91 -10.91 -16.67
C LEU A 283 -4.38 -11.19 -18.11
N ALA A 284 -4.39 -12.46 -18.51
CA ALA A 284 -4.81 -12.90 -19.84
C ALA A 284 -6.26 -12.51 -20.14
N SER A 285 -7.18 -12.76 -19.21
CA SER A 285 -8.59 -12.40 -19.34
C SER A 285 -8.80 -10.89 -19.49
N ALA A 286 -8.10 -10.08 -18.69
CA ALA A 286 -8.17 -8.63 -18.79
C ALA A 286 -7.66 -8.11 -20.15
N MET A 287 -6.52 -8.62 -20.63
CA MET A 287 -5.96 -8.25 -21.94
C MET A 287 -6.93 -8.60 -23.07
N ALA A 288 -7.49 -9.82 -23.07
CA ALA A 288 -8.45 -10.26 -24.08
C ALA A 288 -9.77 -9.45 -24.04
N MET A 289 -10.25 -9.09 -22.85
CA MET A 289 -11.43 -8.24 -22.70
C MET A 289 -11.19 -6.84 -23.27
N ILE A 290 -10.01 -6.25 -23.04
CA ILE A 290 -9.64 -4.94 -23.58
C ILE A 290 -9.54 -4.98 -25.11
N GLU A 291 -8.91 -6.01 -25.69
CA GLU A 291 -8.85 -6.14 -27.16
C GLU A 291 -10.25 -6.26 -27.76
N ARG A 292 -11.12 -7.09 -27.16
CA ARG A 292 -12.50 -7.29 -27.63
C ARG A 292 -13.33 -6.01 -27.57
N GLU A 293 -13.14 -5.19 -26.54
CA GLU A 293 -13.79 -3.87 -26.42
C GLU A 293 -13.24 -2.88 -27.45
N GLY A 294 -11.99 -3.05 -27.89
CA GLY A 294 -11.28 -2.13 -28.78
C GLY A 294 -10.81 -0.84 -28.11
N ARG A 295 -11.13 -0.64 -26.82
CA ARG A 295 -10.74 0.52 -26.03
C ARG A 295 -10.59 0.15 -24.56
N GLY A 296 -9.40 0.33 -23.99
CA GLY A 296 -9.13 0.06 -22.59
C GLY A 296 -7.66 0.12 -22.22
N VAL A 297 -7.38 0.02 -20.92
CA VAL A 297 -6.02 0.09 -20.37
C VAL A 297 -5.80 -1.01 -19.33
N LEU A 298 -4.67 -1.70 -19.43
CA LEU A 298 -4.12 -2.51 -18.35
C LEU A 298 -2.85 -1.85 -17.80
N VAL A 299 -2.87 -1.42 -16.55
CA VAL A 299 -1.68 -0.97 -15.82
C VAL A 299 -1.09 -2.16 -15.07
N TYR A 300 0.16 -2.50 -15.36
CA TYR A 300 0.92 -3.54 -14.68
C TYR A 300 1.87 -2.91 -13.65
N LEU A 301 1.46 -2.96 -12.39
CA LEU A 301 2.21 -2.42 -11.26
C LEU A 301 3.27 -3.41 -10.78
N ARG A 302 4.52 -3.12 -11.14
CA ARG A 302 5.72 -3.80 -10.62
C ARG A 302 6.01 -3.42 -9.17
N GLY A 303 6.74 -4.28 -8.47
CA GLY A 303 7.04 -4.13 -7.03
C GLY A 303 5.95 -4.63 -6.10
N HIS A 304 4.82 -5.13 -6.64
CA HIS A 304 3.69 -5.64 -5.85
C HIS A 304 3.79 -7.14 -5.51
N GLU A 305 4.87 -7.79 -5.92
CA GLU A 305 5.07 -9.22 -5.71
C GLU A 305 4.94 -9.60 -4.23
N GLY A 306 4.21 -10.69 -3.96
CA GLY A 306 3.95 -11.16 -2.61
C GLY A 306 3.15 -10.20 -1.74
N ARG A 307 2.38 -9.27 -2.33
CA ARG A 307 1.76 -8.12 -1.64
C ARG A 307 2.78 -7.05 -1.22
N GLY A 308 3.83 -6.87 -2.01
CA GLY A 308 4.85 -5.84 -1.83
C GLY A 308 6.01 -6.25 -0.91
N ILE A 309 6.06 -7.51 -0.47
CA ILE A 309 7.19 -8.08 0.30
C ILE A 309 8.31 -8.60 -0.63
N GLY A 310 8.04 -8.73 -1.93
CA GLY A 310 8.99 -9.22 -2.92
C GLY A 310 9.02 -10.76 -3.04
N ILE A 311 9.64 -11.23 -4.12
CA ILE A 311 9.61 -12.65 -4.51
C ILE A 311 10.25 -13.58 -3.48
N GLY A 312 11.40 -13.19 -2.90
CA GLY A 312 12.11 -14.03 -1.93
C GLY A 312 11.30 -14.28 -0.66
N HIS A 313 10.65 -13.23 -0.14
CA HIS A 313 9.78 -13.34 1.02
C HIS A 313 8.49 -14.10 0.72
N LYS A 314 7.91 -13.93 -0.47
CA LYS A 314 6.77 -14.73 -0.93
C LYS A 314 7.07 -16.23 -0.92
N ILE A 315 8.22 -16.65 -1.44
CA ILE A 315 8.60 -18.08 -1.46
C ILE A 315 8.82 -18.61 -0.03
N ARG A 316 9.38 -17.81 0.88
CA ARG A 316 9.48 -18.20 2.31
C ARG A 316 8.10 -18.33 2.96
N ALA A 317 7.18 -17.42 2.67
CA ALA A 317 5.80 -17.51 3.14
C ALA A 317 5.11 -18.77 2.60
N TYR A 318 5.38 -19.17 1.35
CA TYR A 318 4.88 -20.44 0.81
C TYR A 318 5.40 -21.66 1.59
N SER A 319 6.67 -21.69 2.01
CA SER A 319 7.19 -22.79 2.82
C SER A 319 6.46 -22.91 4.16
N LEU A 320 6.16 -21.78 4.81
CA LEU A 320 5.38 -21.77 6.06
C LEU A 320 3.92 -22.16 5.84
N GLN A 321 3.33 -21.79 4.70
CA GLN A 321 1.99 -22.22 4.33
C GLN A 321 1.90 -23.72 4.07
N ASP A 322 2.92 -24.29 3.43
CA ASP A 322 3.04 -25.74 3.22
C ASP A 322 3.17 -26.49 4.57
N GLU A 323 3.58 -25.80 5.64
CA GLU A 323 3.59 -26.31 7.03
C GLU A 323 2.27 -26.06 7.80
N GLY A 324 1.27 -25.45 7.16
CA GLY A 324 -0.10 -25.30 7.66
C GLY A 324 -0.50 -23.91 8.16
N LEU A 325 0.38 -22.91 8.08
CA LEU A 325 0.05 -21.52 8.42
C LEU A 325 -0.77 -20.86 7.31
N ASP A 326 -1.67 -19.93 7.67
CA ASP A 326 -2.33 -19.11 6.66
C ASP A 326 -1.39 -18.00 6.14
N THR A 327 -1.82 -17.25 5.13
CA THR A 327 -0.98 -16.20 4.53
C THR A 327 -0.66 -15.04 5.48
N VAL A 328 -1.56 -14.72 6.41
CA VAL A 328 -1.38 -13.63 7.37
C VAL A 328 -0.40 -14.07 8.44
N ASP A 329 -0.61 -15.25 9.02
CA ASP A 329 0.24 -15.82 10.07
C ASP A 329 1.66 -16.07 9.57
N ALA A 330 1.82 -16.57 8.33
CA ALA A 330 3.13 -16.74 7.71
C ALA A 330 3.88 -15.41 7.56
N ASN A 331 3.18 -14.33 7.17
CA ASN A 331 3.79 -13.01 7.05
C ASN A 331 4.16 -12.42 8.40
N VAL A 332 3.27 -12.52 9.40
CA VAL A 332 3.52 -12.04 10.77
C VAL A 332 4.71 -12.77 11.38
N GLN A 333 4.81 -14.10 11.22
CA GLN A 333 5.93 -14.89 11.72
C GLN A 333 7.27 -14.50 11.08
N LEU A 334 7.26 -14.07 9.81
CA LEU A 334 8.43 -13.55 9.11
C LEU A 334 8.74 -12.07 9.44
N GLY A 335 7.92 -11.42 10.29
CA GLY A 335 8.06 -10.00 10.64
C GLY A 335 7.72 -9.07 9.48
N LEU A 336 6.83 -9.50 8.57
CA LEU A 336 6.48 -8.78 7.34
C LEU A 336 5.10 -8.14 7.43
N PRO A 337 4.86 -7.00 6.74
CA PRO A 337 3.55 -6.41 6.64
C PRO A 337 2.56 -7.31 5.90
N VAL A 338 1.28 -7.26 6.29
CA VAL A 338 0.21 -8.06 5.67
C VAL A 338 -0.05 -7.65 4.22
N ASP A 339 0.05 -6.35 3.91
CA ASP A 339 -0.06 -5.79 2.56
C ASP A 339 0.66 -4.44 2.51
N SER A 340 1.67 -4.31 1.64
CA SER A 340 2.39 -3.05 1.42
C SER A 340 2.16 -2.47 0.03
N ARG A 341 1.16 -2.97 -0.71
CA ARG A 341 0.88 -2.51 -2.07
C ARG A 341 0.36 -1.08 -2.08
N GLU A 342 0.86 -0.29 -3.03
CA GLU A 342 0.52 1.10 -3.22
C GLU A 342 -0.14 1.27 -4.59
N TYR A 343 -1.36 1.82 -4.63
CA TYR A 343 -2.15 1.91 -5.87
C TYR A 343 -2.24 3.35 -6.43
N GLY A 344 -1.72 4.35 -5.71
CA GLY A 344 -1.64 5.75 -6.15
C GLY A 344 -0.80 5.91 -7.41
N ILE A 345 0.30 5.16 -7.56
CA ILE A 345 1.07 5.12 -8.81
C ILE A 345 0.19 4.68 -9.99
N GLY A 346 -0.64 3.65 -9.80
CA GLY A 346 -1.58 3.18 -10.83
C GLY A 346 -2.62 4.24 -11.21
N ALA A 347 -3.14 4.98 -10.22
CA ALA A 347 -4.05 6.09 -10.45
C ALA A 347 -3.38 7.23 -11.23
N GLN A 348 -2.14 7.61 -10.88
CA GLN A 348 -1.42 8.65 -11.62
C GLN A 348 -1.07 8.24 -13.06
N ILE A 349 -0.75 6.96 -13.30
CA ILE A 349 -0.55 6.43 -14.66
C ILE A 349 -1.84 6.59 -15.49
N LEU A 350 -2.99 6.20 -14.92
CA LEU A 350 -4.28 6.34 -15.61
C LEU A 350 -4.63 7.80 -15.89
N ALA A 351 -4.39 8.70 -14.93
CA ALA A 351 -4.60 10.13 -15.11
C ALA A 351 -3.69 10.73 -16.18
N ASP A 352 -2.40 10.35 -16.23
CA ASP A 352 -1.44 10.78 -17.26
C ASP A 352 -1.83 10.28 -18.66
N LEU A 353 -2.39 9.07 -18.75
CA LEU A 353 -2.97 8.54 -20.00
C LEU A 353 -4.24 9.30 -20.45
N GLY A 354 -4.78 10.18 -19.61
CA GLY A 354 -5.96 10.99 -19.89
C GLY A 354 -7.28 10.33 -19.51
N ALA A 355 -7.25 9.20 -18.80
CA ALA A 355 -8.47 8.58 -18.29
C ALA A 355 -9.16 9.48 -17.26
N ARG A 356 -10.49 9.41 -17.19
CA ARG A 356 -11.30 10.19 -16.25
C ARG A 356 -12.34 9.33 -15.55
N GLU A 357 -13.06 8.53 -16.30
CA GLU A 357 -14.10 7.64 -15.78
C GLU A 357 -13.76 6.19 -16.15
N LEU A 358 -13.85 5.28 -15.18
CA LEU A 358 -13.34 3.92 -15.29
C LEU A 358 -14.46 2.87 -15.16
N ARG A 359 -14.44 1.89 -16.06
CA ARG A 359 -15.08 0.57 -15.87
C ARG A 359 -14.01 -0.38 -15.36
N LEU A 360 -13.92 -0.49 -14.03
CA LEU A 360 -12.77 -1.09 -13.37
C LEU A 360 -12.92 -2.60 -13.20
N MET A 361 -12.00 -3.36 -13.79
CA MET A 361 -11.91 -4.82 -13.70
C MET A 361 -11.33 -5.24 -12.34
N THR A 362 -12.20 -5.48 -11.34
CA THR A 362 -11.79 -5.86 -9.98
C THR A 362 -12.82 -6.74 -9.28
N ASN A 363 -12.33 -7.75 -8.56
CA ASN A 363 -13.13 -8.58 -7.65
C ASN A 363 -13.03 -8.12 -6.19
N ASN A 364 -12.22 -7.09 -5.88
CA ASN A 364 -12.08 -6.55 -4.53
C ASN A 364 -12.62 -5.10 -4.49
N PRO A 365 -13.75 -4.87 -3.78
CA PRO A 365 -14.38 -3.56 -3.69
C PRO A 365 -13.59 -2.52 -2.88
N ALA A 366 -12.68 -2.95 -1.99
CA ALA A 366 -11.95 -2.08 -1.07
C ALA A 366 -10.64 -1.52 -1.65
N LYS A 367 -10.11 -2.10 -2.74
CA LYS A 367 -8.77 -1.78 -3.29
C LYS A 367 -8.61 -0.36 -3.86
N TYR A 368 -9.69 0.38 -4.04
CA TYR A 368 -9.69 1.65 -4.78
C TYR A 368 -10.43 2.75 -4.02
N GLY A 369 -10.23 2.83 -2.70
CA GLY A 369 -10.51 4.07 -1.97
C GLY A 369 -9.59 5.18 -2.45
N GLY A 370 -10.09 6.42 -2.56
CA GLY A 370 -9.25 7.61 -2.83
C GLY A 370 -8.93 7.94 -4.29
N ILE A 371 -9.38 7.16 -5.28
CA ILE A 371 -9.14 7.43 -6.72
C ILE A 371 -9.67 8.80 -7.16
N ALA A 372 -10.74 9.29 -6.52
CA ALA A 372 -11.34 10.59 -6.79
C ALA A 372 -10.35 11.75 -6.71
N GLY A 373 -9.37 11.68 -5.80
CA GLY A 373 -8.37 12.74 -5.65
C GLY A 373 -7.41 12.85 -6.83
N TYR A 374 -7.33 11.84 -7.69
CA TYR A 374 -6.52 11.85 -8.91
C TYR A 374 -7.29 12.32 -10.15
N GLY A 375 -8.50 12.86 -9.97
CA GLY A 375 -9.38 13.26 -11.08
C GLY A 375 -10.03 12.07 -11.80
N LEU A 376 -10.09 10.92 -11.14
CA LEU A 376 -10.60 9.67 -11.67
C LEU A 376 -11.89 9.24 -10.93
N SER A 377 -12.87 8.69 -11.64
CA SER A 377 -14.12 8.13 -11.08
C SER A 377 -14.32 6.69 -11.54
N VAL A 378 -15.06 5.90 -10.74
CA VAL A 378 -15.43 4.53 -11.12
C VAL A 378 -16.92 4.51 -11.46
N ALA A 379 -17.24 4.35 -12.75
CA ALA A 379 -18.61 4.23 -13.24
C ALA A 379 -19.19 2.83 -13.00
N GLU A 380 -18.36 1.81 -13.19
CA GLU A 380 -18.78 0.41 -13.13
C GLU A 380 -17.64 -0.45 -12.59
N ARG A 381 -17.99 -1.51 -11.87
CA ARG A 381 -17.06 -2.59 -11.52
C ARG A 381 -17.37 -3.79 -12.38
N VAL A 382 -16.39 -4.17 -13.19
CA VAL A 382 -16.49 -5.32 -14.09
C VAL A 382 -15.82 -6.51 -13.39
N PRO A 383 -16.52 -7.62 -13.11
CA PRO A 383 -15.90 -8.79 -12.50
C PRO A 383 -14.92 -9.43 -13.47
N ILE A 384 -13.84 -10.01 -12.93
CA ILE A 384 -12.93 -10.85 -13.70
C ILE A 384 -13.06 -12.29 -13.21
N VAL A 385 -13.63 -13.14 -14.05
CA VAL A 385 -13.89 -14.53 -13.69
C VAL A 385 -12.85 -15.40 -14.37
N THR A 386 -12.09 -16.13 -13.56
CA THR A 386 -11.09 -17.11 -13.98
C THR A 386 -11.55 -18.50 -13.55
N ALA A 387 -11.10 -19.53 -14.26
CA ALA A 387 -11.32 -20.90 -13.83
C ALA A 387 -10.57 -21.14 -12.52
N VAL A 388 -11.26 -21.70 -11.53
CA VAL A 388 -10.60 -22.06 -10.27
C VAL A 388 -9.88 -23.39 -10.45
N THR A 389 -8.60 -23.46 -10.11
CA THR A 389 -7.82 -24.70 -10.12
C THR A 389 -7.91 -25.41 -8.76
N PRO A 390 -7.79 -26.75 -8.73
CA PRO A 390 -7.62 -27.53 -7.50
C PRO A 390 -6.59 -26.93 -6.53
N GLU A 391 -5.43 -26.53 -7.06
CA GLU A 391 -4.31 -26.03 -6.28
C GLU A 391 -4.58 -24.64 -5.70
N ASN A 392 -5.29 -23.76 -6.43
CA ASN A 392 -5.72 -22.44 -5.92
C ASN A 392 -6.74 -22.62 -4.78
N MET A 393 -7.65 -23.59 -4.90
CA MET A 393 -8.61 -23.87 -3.83
C MET A 393 -7.92 -24.34 -2.55
N ALA A 394 -7.01 -25.30 -2.67
CA ALA A 394 -6.24 -25.85 -1.54
C ALA A 394 -5.43 -24.76 -0.80
N VAL A 395 -4.73 -23.90 -1.55
CA VAL A 395 -3.82 -22.90 -0.99
C VAL A 395 -4.58 -21.69 -0.44
N SER A 396 -5.69 -21.28 -1.07
CA SER A 396 -6.39 -20.06 -0.65
C SER A 396 -7.07 -20.17 0.72
N GLN A 397 -7.38 -21.40 1.18
CA GLN A 397 -8.24 -21.70 2.34
C GLN A 397 -9.56 -20.90 2.39
N LYS A 398 -9.97 -20.31 1.26
CA LYS A 398 -11.15 -19.47 1.16
C LYS A 398 -12.43 -20.29 1.04
N TYR A 399 -12.28 -21.56 0.66
CA TYR A 399 -13.37 -22.46 0.34
C TYR A 399 -13.37 -23.63 1.32
N ASP A 400 -14.48 -23.78 2.05
CA ASP A 400 -14.66 -24.91 2.96
C ASP A 400 -14.97 -26.22 2.22
N ALA A 401 -15.64 -26.13 1.06
CA ALA A 401 -15.99 -27.25 0.20
C ALA A 401 -16.21 -26.81 -1.24
N ILE A 402 -16.28 -27.80 -2.13
CA ILE A 402 -16.58 -27.66 -3.55
C ILE A 402 -17.84 -28.47 -3.88
N VAL A 403 -18.69 -27.94 -4.76
CA VAL A 403 -19.82 -28.71 -5.31
C VAL A 403 -19.61 -28.82 -6.83
N ALA A 404 -19.27 -30.02 -7.29
CA ALA A 404 -19.04 -30.30 -8.70
C ALA A 404 -20.37 -30.65 -9.38
N LEU A 405 -20.88 -29.76 -10.22
CA LEU A 405 -22.16 -29.92 -10.92
C LEU A 405 -21.94 -30.04 -12.43
N GLY A 406 -22.65 -30.96 -13.07
CA GLY A 406 -22.58 -31.15 -14.52
C GLY A 406 -23.42 -32.32 -15.01
N ALA A 407 -23.44 -32.54 -16.32
CA ALA A 407 -24.05 -33.72 -16.92
C ALA A 407 -23.23 -34.21 -18.10
N VAL A 408 -22.88 -35.50 -18.09
CA VAL A 408 -22.33 -36.25 -19.23
C VAL A 408 -23.49 -37.04 -19.82
N ILE A 409 -23.95 -36.65 -21.00
CA ILE A 409 -25.09 -37.24 -21.68
C ILE A 409 -24.58 -38.13 -22.81
N ARG A 410 -25.08 -39.36 -22.93
CA ARG A 410 -24.66 -40.29 -23.98
C ARG A 410 -24.94 -39.69 -25.36
N GLY A 411 -23.88 -39.57 -26.15
CA GLY A 411 -23.95 -39.25 -27.58
C GLY A 411 -23.97 -40.52 -28.45
N GLU A 412 -23.85 -40.34 -29.76
CA GLU A 412 -23.91 -41.46 -30.73
C GLU A 412 -22.66 -42.38 -30.71
N THR A 413 -21.65 -42.05 -29.91
CA THR A 413 -20.36 -42.76 -29.88
C THR A 413 -20.02 -43.24 -28.47
N ALA A 414 -19.08 -44.19 -28.39
CA ALA A 414 -18.53 -44.67 -27.12
C ALA A 414 -17.79 -43.59 -26.30
N HIS A 415 -17.64 -42.37 -26.83
CA HIS A 415 -17.02 -41.23 -26.15
C HIS A 415 -17.62 -40.96 -24.76
N PHE A 416 -18.91 -41.26 -24.58
CA PHE A 416 -19.57 -41.23 -23.27
C PHE A 416 -18.82 -42.01 -22.19
N GLU A 417 -18.40 -43.24 -22.48
CA GLU A 417 -17.75 -44.14 -21.51
C GLU A 417 -16.33 -43.65 -21.17
N TYR A 418 -15.66 -43.06 -22.16
CA TYR A 418 -14.34 -42.46 -22.00
C TYR A 418 -14.37 -41.09 -21.29
N VAL A 419 -15.52 -40.47 -21.11
CA VAL A 419 -15.66 -39.17 -20.41
C VAL A 419 -16.27 -39.36 -19.02
N ALA A 420 -17.28 -40.23 -18.89
CA ALA A 420 -18.00 -40.44 -17.64
C ALA A 420 -17.10 -40.95 -16.51
N GLY A 421 -16.28 -41.99 -16.78
CA GLY A 421 -15.34 -42.54 -15.81
C GLY A 421 -14.25 -41.53 -15.40
N PRO A 422 -13.48 -40.99 -16.36
CA PRO A 422 -12.41 -40.04 -16.06
C PRO A 422 -12.88 -38.74 -15.39
N CYS A 423 -14.13 -38.30 -15.61
CA CYS A 423 -14.70 -37.16 -14.90
C CYS A 423 -14.82 -37.45 -13.39
N ALA A 424 -15.35 -38.62 -13.02
CA ALA A 424 -15.46 -39.02 -11.62
C ALA A 424 -14.08 -39.24 -10.98
N GLU A 425 -13.17 -39.92 -11.69
CA GLU A 425 -11.79 -40.14 -11.23
C GLU A 425 -11.04 -38.82 -11.02
N GLY A 426 -11.15 -37.87 -11.95
CA GLY A 426 -10.50 -36.57 -11.84
C GLY A 426 -10.99 -35.76 -10.64
N ILE A 427 -12.30 -35.74 -10.39
CA ILE A 427 -12.87 -35.04 -9.22
C ILE A 427 -12.39 -35.69 -7.90
N MET A 428 -12.38 -37.03 -7.85
CA MET A 428 -11.87 -37.76 -6.68
C MET A 428 -10.38 -37.49 -6.46
N GLN A 429 -9.57 -37.48 -7.53
CA GLN A 429 -8.14 -37.19 -7.46
C GLN A 429 -7.90 -35.79 -6.88
N VAL A 430 -8.65 -34.79 -7.34
CA VAL A 430 -8.59 -33.43 -6.80
C VAL A 430 -8.96 -33.39 -5.32
N GLN A 431 -10.00 -34.11 -4.90
CA GLN A 431 -10.38 -34.20 -3.49
C GLN A 431 -9.27 -34.82 -2.62
N LEU A 432 -8.58 -35.85 -3.12
CA LEU A 432 -7.48 -36.50 -2.42
C LEU A 432 -6.24 -35.62 -2.32
N GLU A 433 -5.91 -34.90 -3.40
CA GLU A 433 -4.74 -34.02 -3.46
C GLU A 433 -4.93 -32.75 -2.62
N THR A 434 -6.13 -32.18 -2.62
CA THR A 434 -6.42 -30.90 -1.95
C THR A 434 -6.92 -31.07 -0.52
N LEU A 435 -7.43 -32.26 -0.17
CA LEU A 435 -8.14 -32.57 1.08
C LEU A 435 -9.39 -31.69 1.33
N ILE A 436 -9.87 -30.96 0.32
CA ILE A 436 -11.11 -30.19 0.41
C ILE A 436 -12.29 -31.12 0.11
N PRO A 437 -13.35 -31.14 0.93
CA PRO A 437 -14.59 -31.85 0.62
C PRO A 437 -15.16 -31.46 -0.74
N ILE A 438 -15.47 -32.46 -1.57
CA ILE A 438 -16.14 -32.24 -2.86
C ILE A 438 -17.45 -33.03 -2.90
N GLY A 439 -18.56 -32.30 -3.02
CA GLY A 439 -19.85 -32.88 -3.34
C GLY A 439 -19.91 -33.24 -4.83
N PHE A 440 -20.14 -34.51 -5.13
CA PHE A 440 -20.22 -35.01 -6.51
C PHE A 440 -21.66 -34.98 -7.04
N GLY A 441 -21.99 -33.98 -7.86
CA GLY A 441 -23.28 -33.79 -8.50
C GLY A 441 -23.25 -33.93 -10.02
N VAL A 442 -22.24 -34.60 -10.58
CA VAL A 442 -22.15 -34.83 -12.04
C VAL A 442 -23.04 -36.01 -12.44
N LEU A 443 -23.99 -35.74 -13.34
CA LEU A 443 -24.95 -36.72 -13.83
C LEU A 443 -24.38 -37.49 -15.02
N THR A 444 -24.29 -38.81 -14.93
CA THR A 444 -24.05 -39.67 -16.10
C THR A 444 -25.37 -40.26 -16.56
N VAL A 445 -25.88 -39.82 -17.71
CA VAL A 445 -27.24 -40.15 -18.18
C VAL A 445 -27.27 -40.49 -19.67
N GLU A 446 -28.28 -41.26 -20.06
CA GLU A 446 -28.45 -41.72 -21.45
C GLU A 446 -29.08 -40.66 -22.35
N ASN A 447 -29.82 -39.71 -21.78
CA ASN A 447 -30.51 -38.66 -22.51
C ASN A 447 -30.79 -37.42 -21.64
N VAL A 448 -31.27 -36.35 -22.29
CA VAL A 448 -31.56 -35.06 -21.64
C VAL A 448 -32.72 -35.17 -20.66
N GLU A 449 -33.71 -36.02 -20.94
CA GLU A 449 -34.88 -36.23 -20.07
C GLU A 449 -34.47 -36.79 -18.71
N GLN A 450 -33.50 -37.72 -18.69
CA GLN A 450 -32.92 -38.24 -17.46
C GLN A 450 -32.11 -37.19 -16.68
N ALA A 451 -31.36 -36.33 -17.36
CA ALA A 451 -30.69 -35.20 -16.71
C ALA A 451 -31.73 -34.27 -16.05
N ALA A 452 -32.75 -33.86 -16.82
CA ALA A 452 -33.79 -32.96 -16.37
C ALA A 452 -34.61 -33.54 -15.20
N ALA A 453 -34.86 -34.84 -15.19
CA ALA A 453 -35.53 -35.52 -14.08
C ALA A 453 -34.72 -35.48 -12.78
N ARG A 454 -33.39 -35.47 -12.86
CA ARG A 454 -32.47 -35.49 -11.71
C ARG A 454 -31.95 -34.10 -11.30
N SER A 455 -32.43 -33.06 -11.98
CA SER A 455 -32.10 -31.65 -11.72
C SER A 455 -33.34 -30.80 -11.43
N ARG A 456 -34.48 -31.43 -11.10
CA ARG A 456 -35.74 -30.73 -10.77
C ARG A 456 -35.63 -30.00 -9.43
N PRO A 457 -36.39 -28.93 -9.19
CA PRO A 457 -36.43 -28.27 -7.88
C PRO A 457 -37.33 -29.05 -6.90
N ASP A 458 -37.06 -30.35 -6.74
CA ASP A 458 -37.72 -31.26 -5.80
C ASP A 458 -36.67 -32.16 -5.12
N ASP A 459 -37.13 -33.09 -4.27
CA ASP A 459 -36.26 -33.98 -3.48
C ASP A 459 -35.40 -34.94 -4.31
N THR A 460 -35.52 -34.94 -5.64
CA THR A 460 -34.70 -35.76 -6.55
C THR A 460 -33.52 -35.01 -7.16
N ASN A 461 -33.30 -33.75 -6.76
CA ASN A 461 -32.22 -32.91 -7.26
C ASN A 461 -30.85 -33.39 -6.78
N LYS A 462 -30.09 -34.01 -7.67
CA LYS A 462 -28.74 -34.48 -7.35
C LYS A 462 -27.73 -33.35 -7.10
N GLY A 463 -27.97 -32.16 -7.63
CA GLY A 463 -27.15 -30.99 -7.32
C GLY A 463 -27.36 -30.50 -5.89
N PHE A 464 -28.61 -30.52 -5.40
CA PHE A 464 -28.93 -30.20 -4.02
C PHE A 464 -28.33 -31.23 -3.05
N GLU A 465 -28.52 -32.52 -3.33
CA GLU A 465 -27.90 -33.60 -2.55
C GLU A 465 -26.38 -33.46 -2.48
N ALA A 466 -25.72 -33.15 -3.62
CA ALA A 466 -24.28 -32.93 -3.66
C ALA A 466 -23.83 -31.75 -2.77
N ALA A 467 -24.62 -30.68 -2.72
CA ALA A 467 -24.34 -29.53 -1.85
C ALA A 467 -24.54 -29.89 -0.36
N GLU A 468 -25.58 -30.64 -0.01
CA GLU A 468 -25.78 -31.13 1.36
C GLU A 468 -24.63 -32.03 1.82
N VAL A 469 -24.23 -32.99 0.97
CA VAL A 469 -23.08 -33.86 1.24
C VAL A 469 -21.81 -33.04 1.48
N ALA A 470 -21.54 -32.03 0.64
CA ALA A 470 -20.39 -31.16 0.81
C ALA A 470 -20.41 -30.44 2.18
N LEU A 471 -21.59 -29.94 2.61
CA LEU A 471 -21.76 -29.28 3.91
C LEU A 471 -21.60 -30.25 5.09
N GLU A 472 -22.15 -31.46 4.99
CA GLU A 472 -22.00 -32.49 6.04
C GLU A 472 -20.55 -32.95 6.18
N MET A 473 -19.83 -33.10 5.07
CA MET A 473 -18.41 -33.43 5.08
C MET A 473 -17.60 -32.34 5.78
N VAL A 474 -17.88 -31.06 5.51
CA VAL A 474 -17.26 -29.93 6.22
C VAL A 474 -17.55 -29.99 7.71
N ALA A 475 -18.82 -30.15 8.09
CA ALA A 475 -19.24 -30.22 9.48
C ALA A 475 -18.56 -31.39 10.21
N THR A 476 -18.39 -32.53 9.52
CA THR A 476 -17.68 -33.70 10.04
C THR A 476 -16.20 -33.40 10.21
N MET A 477 -15.52 -32.90 9.19
CA MET A 477 -14.08 -32.58 9.28
C MET A 477 -13.78 -31.55 10.36
N ARG A 478 -14.64 -30.56 10.58
CA ARG A 478 -14.51 -29.57 11.67
C ARG A 478 -14.74 -30.14 13.07
N ARG A 479 -15.43 -31.27 13.22
CA ARG A 479 -15.59 -31.96 14.51
C ARG A 479 -14.38 -32.81 14.91
N TRP A 480 -13.52 -33.14 13.95
CA TRP A 480 -12.38 -34.05 14.12
C TRP A 480 -11.01 -33.33 14.10
N LYS A 481 -10.99 -32.05 13.71
CA LYS A 481 -9.91 -31.11 14.01
C LYS A 481 -10.13 -30.53 15.40
#